data_AF-X1P028-F1
#
_entry.id   AF-X1P028-F1
#
_cell.length_a   1.000
_cell.length_b   1.000
_cell.length_c   1.000
_cell.angle_alpha   90.00
_cell.angle_beta   90.00
_cell.angle_gamma   90.00
#
_symmetry.space_group_name_H-M   'P 1'
#
loop_
_entity.id
_entity.type
_entity.pdbx_description
1 polymer ?
#
loop_
_entity_poly.entity_id
_entity_poly.type
_entity_poly.pdbx_seq_one_letter_code
_entity_poly.pdbx_strand_id
1 'polypeptide(L)'
;TPKVVQNRGPGKPGNQIDMHRGTRVFFGFDVANVVPNTALGPVVIAFEGETNYRSLRYGNNGMDKITLPALQPPRTYANRTLLFQRQPKGVFELVIGTSQQASKWQRLSLQQNGLYQMQSGREFGVFE
;
A
#
# COMPACT_ATOMS: atom_id res chain seq x y z
N THR A 1 -12.53 13.09 8.06
CA THR A 1 -12.04 12.84 6.68
C THR A 1 -10.67 12.20 6.76
N PRO A 2 -10.45 10.96 6.27
CA PRO A 2 -9.15 10.30 6.44
C PRO A 2 -8.10 10.95 5.53
N LYS A 3 -6.96 11.35 6.09
CA LYS A 3 -5.86 12.03 5.40
C LYS A 3 -4.85 11.02 4.89
N VAL A 4 -4.56 11.05 3.58
CA VAL A 4 -3.25 10.58 3.10
C VAL A 4 -2.20 11.47 3.73
N VAL A 5 -1.12 10.86 4.23
CA VAL A 5 -0.02 11.61 4.82
C VAL A 5 0.56 12.52 3.74
N GLN A 6 0.39 13.84 3.89
CA GLN A 6 0.84 14.86 2.93
C GLN A 6 2.37 14.99 3.01
N ASN A 7 3.09 13.98 2.53
CA ASN A 7 4.53 13.82 2.82
C ASN A 7 5.48 14.42 1.78
N ARG A 8 5.03 15.32 0.88
CA ARG A 8 5.90 15.87 -0.17
C ARG A 8 5.97 17.41 -0.24
N GLY A 9 5.36 18.13 0.70
CA GLY A 9 5.33 19.60 0.74
C GLY A 9 4.08 20.22 0.09
N PRO A 10 3.95 21.56 0.10
CA PRO A 10 2.76 22.25 -0.41
C PRO A 10 2.45 21.86 -1.87
N GLY A 11 1.19 21.51 -2.14
CA GLY A 11 0.71 21.17 -3.49
C GLY A 11 1.21 19.83 -4.06
N LYS A 12 2.00 19.04 -3.31
CA LYS A 12 2.50 17.74 -3.79
C LYS A 12 1.74 16.59 -3.13
N PRO A 13 1.11 15.69 -3.91
CA PRO A 13 0.39 14.56 -3.36
C PRO A 13 1.34 13.65 -2.57
N GLY A 14 0.87 13.21 -1.39
CA GLY A 14 1.55 12.18 -0.63
C GLY A 14 1.62 10.88 -1.42
N ASN A 15 2.75 10.18 -1.32
CA ASN A 15 2.98 8.91 -1.99
C ASN A 15 3.42 7.84 -0.99
N GLN A 16 2.96 7.91 0.26
CA GLN A 16 3.28 6.88 1.24
C GLN A 16 1.99 6.37 1.85
N ILE A 17 1.95 5.06 2.07
CA ILE A 17 0.85 4.40 2.77
C ILE A 17 1.38 3.65 3.97
N ASP A 18 0.68 3.80 5.09
CA ASP A 18 0.84 2.95 6.26
C ASP A 18 -0.05 1.71 6.07
N MET A 19 0.49 0.54 6.38
CA MET A 19 -0.14 -0.77 6.24
C MET A 19 -0.02 -1.51 7.56
N HIS A 20 -0.95 -2.42 7.82
CA HIS A 20 -0.92 -3.23 9.03
C HIS A 20 0.44 -3.92 9.19
N ARG A 21 0.92 -4.02 10.44
CA ARG A 21 2.13 -4.78 10.75
C ARG A 21 2.04 -6.19 10.17
N GLY A 22 3.09 -6.62 9.47
CA GLY A 22 3.16 -7.97 8.89
C GLY A 22 2.75 -8.03 7.41
N THR A 23 2.16 -6.96 6.86
CA THR A 23 1.88 -6.86 5.41
C THR A 23 3.16 -7.00 4.58
N ARG A 24 4.33 -6.69 5.15
CA ARG A 24 5.65 -6.93 4.55
C ARG A 24 5.88 -8.35 3.99
N VAL A 25 5.21 -9.38 4.53
CA VAL A 25 5.30 -10.77 4.02
C VAL A 25 4.76 -10.87 2.61
N PHE A 26 3.69 -10.13 2.31
CA PHE A 26 3.16 -10.04 0.96
C PHE A 26 4.20 -9.51 -0.02
N PHE A 27 5.17 -8.71 0.43
CA PHE A 27 6.28 -8.20 -0.38
C PHE A 27 7.55 -9.03 -0.31
N GLY A 28 7.53 -10.19 0.37
CA GLY A 28 8.67 -11.11 0.46
C GLY A 28 9.62 -10.84 1.63
N PHE A 29 9.23 -10.03 2.61
CA PHE A 29 10.04 -9.77 3.82
C PHE A 29 9.54 -10.59 5.02
N ASP A 30 10.44 -10.92 5.94
CA ASP A 30 10.14 -11.71 7.14
C ASP A 30 9.26 -10.94 8.16
N VAL A 31 8.47 -11.67 8.94
CA VAL A 31 7.64 -11.22 10.09
C VAL A 31 8.44 -10.93 11.36
N ALA A 32 9.75 -11.15 11.35
CA ALA A 32 10.62 -10.94 12.51
C ALA A 32 10.33 -9.63 13.27
N ASN A 33 10.55 -9.64 14.58
CA ASN A 33 10.46 -8.44 15.40
C ASN A 33 11.51 -7.43 14.93
N VAL A 34 11.08 -6.41 14.21
CA VAL A 34 11.93 -5.32 13.71
C VAL A 34 11.80 -4.12 14.63
N VAL A 35 12.92 -3.50 15.00
CA VAL A 35 12.91 -2.27 15.79
C VAL A 35 12.24 -1.13 15.01
N PRO A 36 11.48 -0.24 15.66
CA PRO A 36 10.81 0.86 14.95
C PRO A 36 11.80 1.76 14.18
N ASN A 37 11.34 2.39 13.09
CA ASN A 37 12.15 3.19 12.16
C ASN A 37 13.23 2.43 11.36
N THR A 38 12.99 1.16 11.06
CA THR A 38 13.93 0.33 10.29
C THR A 38 13.57 0.28 8.81
N ALA A 39 14.54 0.51 7.93
CA ALA A 39 14.40 0.20 6.51
C ALA A 39 14.41 -1.32 6.30
N LEU A 40 13.41 -1.86 5.60
CA LEU A 40 13.33 -3.29 5.31
C LEU A 40 13.99 -3.63 3.98
N GLY A 41 13.75 -2.80 2.96
CA GLY A 41 14.37 -2.95 1.65
C GLY A 41 13.50 -2.41 0.52
N PRO A 42 13.93 -2.63 -0.73
CA PRO A 42 13.19 -2.20 -1.90
C PRO A 42 12.10 -3.23 -2.31
N VAL A 43 10.97 -2.72 -2.77
CA VAL A 43 9.90 -3.44 -3.45
C VAL A 43 9.85 -2.97 -4.90
N VAL A 44 9.79 -3.91 -5.84
CA VAL A 44 9.64 -3.58 -7.26
C VAL A 44 8.17 -3.34 -7.56
N ILE A 45 7.80 -2.11 -7.86
CA ILE A 45 6.42 -1.75 -8.21
C ILE A 45 6.34 -1.39 -9.70
N ALA A 46 5.46 -2.08 -10.42
CA ALA A 46 5.02 -1.70 -11.76
C ALA A 46 3.77 -0.82 -11.66
N PHE A 47 3.77 0.33 -12.32
CA PHE A 47 2.67 1.28 -12.33
C PHE A 47 2.69 2.09 -13.62
N GLU A 48 1.57 2.09 -14.36
CA GLU A 48 1.40 2.88 -15.60
C GLU A 48 2.51 2.65 -16.65
N GLY A 49 2.95 1.40 -16.80
CA GLY A 49 3.99 1.01 -17.76
C GLY A 49 5.42 1.22 -17.25
N GLU A 50 5.62 1.84 -16.08
CA GLU A 50 6.94 2.01 -15.47
C GLU A 50 7.17 1.06 -14.31
N THR A 51 8.39 0.54 -14.21
CA THR A 51 8.83 -0.29 -13.08
C THR A 51 9.84 0.48 -12.24
N ASN A 52 9.59 0.58 -10.93
CA ASN A 52 10.40 1.37 -10.02
C ASN A 52 10.65 0.64 -8.70
N TYR A 53 11.85 0.81 -8.14
CA TYR A 53 12.13 0.39 -6.76
C TYR A 53 11.51 1.38 -5.77
N ARG A 54 10.81 0.84 -4.76
CA ARG A 54 10.17 1.64 -3.71
C ARG A 54 10.53 1.12 -2.34
N SER A 55 10.86 2.02 -1.43
CA SER A 55 11.27 1.63 -0.08
C SER A 55 10.08 1.15 0.74
N LEU A 56 10.23 -0.04 1.32
CA LEU A 56 9.45 -0.55 2.43
C LEU A 56 10.25 -0.37 3.73
N ARG A 57 9.60 0.13 4.77
CA ARG A 57 10.18 0.32 6.11
C ARG A 57 9.18 0.02 7.20
N TYR A 58 9.67 -0.28 8.39
CA TYR A 58 8.88 -0.33 9.60
C TYR A 58 8.87 1.03 10.30
N GLY A 59 7.68 1.61 10.50
CA GLY A 59 7.50 2.91 11.11
C GLY A 59 7.65 2.93 12.62
N ASN A 60 7.89 4.12 13.19
CA ASN A 60 7.79 4.36 14.63
C ASN A 60 6.40 4.06 15.23
N ASN A 61 5.35 4.15 14.41
CA ASN A 61 3.97 3.86 14.79
C ASN A 61 3.60 2.36 14.72
N GLY A 62 4.59 1.47 14.59
CA GLY A 62 4.35 0.03 14.54
C GLY A 62 3.72 -0.47 13.25
N MET A 63 3.73 0.34 12.19
CA MET A 63 3.11 0.04 10.90
C MET A 63 4.15 -0.20 9.81
N ASP A 64 3.82 -1.04 8.83
CA ASP A 64 4.60 -1.18 7.62
C ASP A 64 4.32 0.03 6.71
N LYS A 65 5.37 0.67 6.18
CA LYS A 65 5.23 1.85 5.33
C LYS A 65 5.89 1.59 4.00
N ILE A 66 5.14 1.74 2.92
CA ILE A 66 5.68 1.64 1.56
C ILE A 66 5.53 2.98 0.84
N THR A 67 6.58 3.35 0.12
CA THR A 67 6.54 4.48 -0.81
C THR A 67 5.89 4.03 -2.13
N LEU A 68 5.07 4.88 -2.73
CA LEU A 68 4.40 4.65 -4.01
C LEU A 68 5.11 5.46 -5.11
N PRO A 69 4.88 5.10 -6.39
CA PRO A 69 5.15 5.98 -7.51
C PRO A 69 4.62 7.40 -7.28
N ALA A 70 5.35 8.39 -7.77
CA ALA A 70 4.93 9.78 -7.64
C ALA A 70 3.82 10.07 -8.64
N LEU A 71 2.70 10.62 -8.17
CA LEU A 71 1.67 11.15 -9.06
C LEU A 71 1.92 12.64 -9.33
N GLN A 72 1.66 13.06 -10.56
CA GLN A 72 1.61 14.49 -10.90
C GLN A 72 0.23 15.06 -10.53
N PRO A 73 0.17 16.25 -9.90
CA PRO A 73 -1.10 16.96 -9.73
C PRO A 73 -1.87 17.07 -11.05
N PRO A 74 -3.22 16.97 -11.03
CA PRO A 74 -4.10 16.93 -9.85
C PRO A 74 -4.29 15.52 -9.26
N ARG A 75 -3.56 14.51 -9.74
CA ARG A 75 -3.77 13.12 -9.31
C ARG A 75 -3.24 12.89 -7.90
N THR A 76 -3.95 12.08 -7.13
CA THR A 76 -3.60 11.73 -5.74
C THR A 76 -4.10 10.34 -5.40
N TYR A 77 -3.39 9.67 -4.49
CA TYR A 77 -3.84 8.42 -3.88
C TYR A 77 -4.87 8.66 -2.75
N ALA A 78 -5.11 9.91 -2.37
CA ALA A 78 -6.08 10.24 -1.33
C ALA A 78 -7.49 9.76 -1.67
N ASN A 79 -8.12 9.09 -0.71
CA ASN A 79 -9.45 8.50 -0.84
C ASN A 79 -9.57 7.51 -2.02
N ARG A 80 -8.46 6.88 -2.41
CA ARG A 80 -8.43 5.84 -3.44
C ARG A 80 -8.22 4.46 -2.81
N THR A 81 -8.88 3.46 -3.39
CA THR A 81 -8.58 2.06 -3.12
C THR A 81 -7.44 1.62 -4.02
N LEU A 82 -6.42 1.05 -3.42
CA LEU A 82 -5.24 0.54 -4.13
C LEU A 82 -5.24 -0.97 -4.07
N LEU A 83 -4.91 -1.61 -5.19
CA LEU A 83 -4.62 -3.03 -5.26
C LEU A 83 -3.14 -3.20 -5.57
N PHE A 84 -2.48 -4.07 -4.82
CA PHE A 84 -1.17 -4.61 -5.19
C PHE A 84 -1.40 -6.04 -5.68
N GLN A 85 -1.03 -6.31 -6.92
CA GLN A 85 -1.10 -7.65 -7.49
C GLN A 85 0.31 -8.20 -7.65
N ARG A 86 0.56 -9.38 -7.10
CA ARG A 86 1.85 -10.05 -7.27
C ARG A 86 1.95 -10.54 -8.72
N GLN A 87 3.01 -10.13 -9.40
CA GLN A 87 3.39 -10.56 -10.74
C GLN A 87 4.57 -11.53 -10.66
N PRO A 88 4.91 -12.25 -11.74
CA PRO A 88 6.11 -13.08 -11.79
C PRO A 88 7.38 -12.30 -11.43
N LYS A 89 8.42 -13.01 -10.97
CA LYS A 89 9.75 -12.46 -10.66
C LYS A 89 9.75 -11.39 -9.55
N GLY A 90 8.75 -11.37 -8.67
CA GLY A 90 8.71 -10.50 -7.50
C GLY A 90 8.35 -9.04 -7.80
N VAL A 91 7.73 -8.78 -8.96
CA VAL A 91 7.16 -7.47 -9.30
C VAL A 91 5.75 -7.37 -8.72
N PHE A 92 5.37 -6.18 -8.25
CA PHE A 92 4.02 -5.91 -7.77
C PHE A 92 3.37 -4.85 -8.65
N GLU A 93 2.31 -5.22 -9.36
CA GLU A 93 1.51 -4.26 -10.11
C GLU A 93 0.63 -3.46 -9.15
N LEU A 94 0.73 -2.14 -9.22
CA LEU A 94 -0.13 -1.23 -8.48
C LEU A 94 -1.29 -0.79 -9.37
N VAL A 95 -2.51 -0.96 -8.88
CA VAL A 95 -3.73 -0.48 -9.56
C VAL A 95 -4.46 0.51 -8.65
N ILE A 96 -4.82 1.67 -9.21
CA ILE A 96 -5.77 2.59 -8.56
C ILE A 96 -7.17 2.19 -9.00
N GLY A 97 -7.95 1.63 -8.07
CA GLY A 97 -9.28 1.12 -8.37
C GLY A 97 -10.32 2.21 -8.65
N THR A 98 -11.24 1.91 -9.56
CA THR A 98 -12.55 2.57 -9.63
C THR A 98 -13.44 2.13 -8.47
N SER A 99 -14.55 2.83 -8.24
CA SER A 99 -15.52 2.43 -7.20
C SER A 99 -16.05 1.01 -7.42
N GLN A 100 -16.31 0.62 -8.68
CA GLN A 100 -16.78 -0.72 -9.01
C GLN A 100 -15.73 -1.79 -8.72
N GLN A 101 -14.47 -1.53 -9.08
CA GLN A 101 -13.36 -2.43 -8.76
C GLN A 101 -13.16 -2.55 -7.25
N ALA A 102 -13.20 -1.44 -6.51
CA ALA A 102 -13.07 -1.43 -5.06
C ALA A 102 -14.16 -2.29 -4.39
N SER A 103 -15.43 -2.12 -4.77
CA SER A 103 -16.53 -2.96 -4.25
C SER A 103 -16.35 -4.43 -4.59
N LYS A 104 -15.85 -4.75 -5.80
CA LYS A 104 -15.54 -6.13 -6.19
C LYS A 104 -14.44 -6.72 -5.30
N TRP A 105 -13.32 -6.02 -5.11
CA TRP A 105 -12.20 -6.49 -4.30
C TRP A 105 -12.58 -6.64 -2.82
N GLN A 106 -13.37 -5.70 -2.28
CA GLN A 106 -13.88 -5.79 -0.93
C GLN A 106 -14.76 -7.04 -0.75
N ARG A 107 -15.66 -7.30 -1.71
CA ARG A 107 -16.49 -8.52 -1.70
C ARG A 107 -15.65 -9.79 -1.76
N LEU A 108 -14.63 -9.84 -2.62
CA LEU A 108 -13.72 -11.00 -2.72
C LEU A 108 -12.97 -11.22 -1.40
N SER A 109 -12.45 -10.14 -0.80
CA SER A 109 -11.77 -10.20 0.49
C SER A 109 -12.71 -10.71 1.58
N LEU A 110 -13.95 -10.20 1.62
CA LEU A 110 -14.95 -10.63 2.60
C LEU A 110 -15.31 -12.12 2.45
N GLN A 111 -15.48 -12.60 1.21
CA GLN A 111 -15.78 -14.01 0.93
C GLN A 111 -14.68 -14.97 1.39
N GLN A 112 -13.45 -14.48 1.50
CA GLN A 112 -12.28 -15.26 1.94
C GLN A 112 -11.89 -14.99 3.41
N ASN A 113 -12.73 -14.29 4.18
CA ASN A 113 -12.42 -13.82 5.54
C ASN A 113 -11.12 -12.98 5.63
N GLY A 114 -10.76 -12.34 4.52
CA GLY A 114 -9.54 -11.55 4.36
C GLY A 114 -9.78 -10.04 4.41
N LEU A 115 -10.98 -9.57 4.78
CA LEU A 115 -11.27 -8.15 4.95
C LEU A 115 -11.06 -7.73 6.40
N TYR A 116 -10.25 -6.70 6.62
CA TYR A 116 -9.87 -6.19 7.93
C TYR A 116 -10.04 -4.68 8.02
N GLN A 117 -10.28 -4.20 9.24
CA GLN A 117 -10.40 -2.77 9.53
C GLN A 117 -9.33 -2.33 10.53
N MET A 118 -8.64 -1.24 10.20
CA MET A 118 -7.68 -0.59 11.09
C MET A 118 -8.41 0.30 12.10
N GLN A 119 -7.74 0.61 13.22
CA GLN A 119 -8.28 1.53 14.24
C GLN A 119 -8.67 2.91 13.71
N SER A 120 -8.02 3.39 12.64
CA SER A 120 -8.35 4.65 11.98
C SER A 120 -9.63 4.58 11.12
N GLY A 121 -10.29 3.42 11.04
CA GLY A 121 -11.40 3.13 10.15
C GLY A 121 -11.01 2.78 8.72
N ARG A 122 -9.71 2.79 8.37
CA ARG A 122 -9.24 2.37 7.04
C ARG A 122 -9.36 0.86 6.92
N GLU A 123 -9.87 0.39 5.79
CA GLU A 123 -9.94 -1.03 5.48
C GLU A 123 -8.72 -1.49 4.68
N PHE A 124 -8.37 -2.76 4.84
CA PHE A 124 -7.48 -3.48 3.95
C PHE A 124 -7.99 -4.91 3.75
N GLY A 125 -7.75 -5.46 2.57
CA GLY A 125 -8.23 -6.77 2.19
C GLY A 125 -7.14 -7.61 1.55
N VAL A 126 -7.23 -8.92 1.70
CA VAL A 126 -6.45 -9.91 0.96
C VAL A 126 -7.40 -10.90 0.28
N PHE A 127 -7.09 -11.28 -0.95
CA PHE A 127 -7.83 -12.24 -1.73
C PHE A 127 -6.94 -12.83 -2.82
N GLU A 128 -7.22 -14.06 -3.22
CA GLU A 128 -6.69 -14.72 -4.43
C GLU A 128 -7.69 -14.62 -5.60
#